data_AF-A0A9D1JPN0-F1
#
_entry.id   AF-A0A9D1JPN0-F1
#
_cell.length_a   1.000
_cell.length_b   1.000
_cell.length_c   1.000
_cell.angle_alpha   90.00
_cell.angle_beta   90.00
_cell.angle_gamma   90.00
#
_symmetry.space_group_name_H-M   'P 1'
#
loop_
_entity.id
_entity.type
_entity.pdbx_description
1 polymer ?
#
loop_
_entity_poly.entity_id
_entity_poly.type
_entity_poly.pdbx_seq_one_letter_code
_entity_poly.pdbx_strand_id
1 'polypeptide(L)'
;MSRLLQSFAYLPENTENGPLFDGWLEAGADDALAPINAYEPSPADGMIARDGAVPKGGVLLPREPYIAINTESENRGANWMGDSDLPDYKFRTYQIPGTSHDAFYNMITYYEGYLHDDAKNNCCELKFSGCQGEPLDTPYEYIFHAALRNLFVWVREGVPAPHGPKIHTVPAGPGDFDALGLMQKGPKMKYENRKDVFGRRKK
;
A
#
# COMPACT_ATOMS: atom_id res chain seq x y z
N MET A 1 16.92 -5.89 -3.32
CA MET A 1 16.63 -7.31 -3.61
C MET A 1 15.58 -7.32 -4.72
N SER A 2 15.73 -8.14 -5.77
CA SER A 2 14.72 -8.23 -6.81
C SER A 2 13.76 -9.38 -6.49
N ARG A 3 12.46 -9.13 -6.54
CA ARG A 3 11.41 -10.12 -6.30
C ARG A 3 10.66 -10.35 -7.60
N LEU A 4 10.57 -11.61 -8.01
CA LEU A 4 9.66 -12.00 -9.07
C LEU A 4 8.26 -12.05 -8.48
N LEU A 5 7.28 -11.53 -9.21
CA LEU A 5 5.89 -11.77 -8.82
C LEU A 5 5.58 -13.26 -9.03
N GLN A 6 5.34 -14.02 -7.96
CA GLN A 6 4.98 -15.44 -8.04
C GLN A 6 3.48 -15.62 -7.84
N SER A 7 2.71 -15.26 -8.86
CA SER A 7 1.25 -15.42 -8.85
C SER A 7 0.83 -16.73 -9.49
N PHE A 8 -0.33 -17.27 -9.11
CA PHE A 8 -0.96 -18.38 -9.83
C PHE A 8 -1.16 -18.03 -11.32
N ALA A 9 -1.31 -16.74 -11.64
CA ALA A 9 -1.40 -16.22 -13.01
C ALA A 9 -0.18 -16.56 -13.88
N TYR A 10 0.98 -16.87 -13.30
CA TYR A 10 2.22 -17.19 -14.01
C TYR A 10 2.60 -18.67 -13.97
N LEU A 11 1.72 -19.54 -13.47
CA LEU A 11 1.93 -20.98 -13.63
C LEU A 11 1.90 -21.33 -15.13
N PRO A 12 2.78 -22.22 -15.63
CA PRO A 12 2.86 -22.54 -17.06
C PRO A 12 1.50 -22.83 -17.71
N GLU A 13 0.67 -23.63 -17.04
CA GLU A 13 -0.68 -24.01 -17.45
C GLU A 13 -1.66 -22.83 -17.59
N ASN A 14 -1.41 -21.72 -16.89
CA ASN A 14 -2.23 -20.50 -16.95
C ASN A 14 -1.71 -19.47 -17.95
N THR A 15 -0.55 -19.71 -18.57
CA THR A 15 0.10 -18.78 -19.52
C THR A 15 -0.05 -19.21 -20.98
N GLU A 16 -0.60 -20.39 -21.26
CA GLU A 16 -0.67 -20.96 -22.61
C GLU A 16 -1.45 -20.09 -23.61
N ASN A 17 -2.45 -19.35 -23.13
CA ASN A 17 -3.32 -18.49 -23.94
C ASN A 17 -3.09 -16.99 -23.70
N GLY A 18 -1.91 -16.61 -23.21
CA GLY A 18 -1.58 -15.25 -22.81
C GLY A 18 -1.75 -15.00 -21.31
N PRO A 19 -1.65 -13.75 -20.85
CA PRO A 19 -1.75 -13.43 -19.43
C PRO A 19 -3.19 -13.58 -18.93
N LEU A 20 -3.35 -14.10 -17.70
CA LEU A 20 -4.67 -14.23 -17.07
C LEU A 20 -5.25 -12.87 -16.63
N PHE A 21 -4.37 -11.91 -16.34
CA PHE A 21 -4.71 -10.54 -15.98
C PHE A 21 -3.94 -9.59 -16.87
N ASP A 22 -4.58 -8.54 -17.36
CA ASP A 22 -3.90 -7.56 -18.20
C ASP A 22 -3.11 -6.51 -17.38
N GLY A 23 -3.35 -6.43 -16.07
CA GLY A 23 -2.68 -5.53 -15.15
C GLY A 23 -3.19 -5.66 -13.72
N TRP A 24 -2.47 -5.05 -12.79
CA TRP A 24 -2.69 -5.17 -11.35
C TRP A 24 -2.84 -3.80 -10.71
N LEU A 25 -3.87 -3.65 -9.87
CA LEU A 25 -4.06 -2.48 -9.02
C LEU A 25 -4.15 -2.95 -7.57
N GLU A 26 -3.32 -2.37 -6.73
CA GLU A 26 -3.26 -2.66 -5.30
C GLU A 26 -3.31 -1.35 -4.52
N ALA A 27 -4.08 -1.32 -3.44
CA ALA A 27 -4.16 -0.18 -2.54
C ALA A 27 -4.13 -0.64 -1.07
N GLY A 28 -3.33 0.02 -0.25
CA GLY A 28 -3.32 -0.17 1.20
C GLY A 28 -2.68 -1.46 1.69
N ALA A 29 -1.81 -2.06 0.88
CA ALA A 29 -1.22 -3.36 1.15
C ALA A 29 0.21 -3.27 1.71
N ASP A 30 0.73 -2.09 2.07
CA ASP A 30 2.16 -1.92 2.39
C ASP A 30 3.03 -2.34 1.17
N ASP A 31 3.96 -3.27 1.34
CA ASP A 31 4.59 -4.07 0.29
C ASP A 31 4.23 -5.56 0.44
N ALA A 32 3.08 -5.83 1.06
CA ALA A 32 2.58 -7.17 1.25
C ALA A 32 2.41 -7.84 -0.11
N LEU A 33 2.72 -9.13 -0.11
CA LEU A 33 2.57 -9.96 -1.29
C LEU A 33 1.15 -10.52 -1.40
N ALA A 34 0.34 -10.47 -0.34
CA ALA A 34 -1.03 -10.96 -0.38
C ALA A 34 -1.97 -9.86 -0.89
N PRO A 35 -2.93 -10.17 -1.79
CA PRO A 35 -3.28 -11.51 -2.30
C PRO A 35 -2.51 -11.96 -3.56
N ILE A 36 -1.64 -11.10 -4.12
CA ILE A 36 -1.15 -11.22 -5.51
C ILE A 36 -0.09 -12.34 -5.67
N ASN A 37 0.67 -12.59 -4.61
CA ASN A 37 1.71 -13.61 -4.45
C ASN A 37 1.58 -14.26 -3.05
N ALA A 38 0.44 -14.90 -2.81
CA ALA A 38 0.16 -15.67 -1.60
C ALA A 38 1.04 -16.94 -1.46
N TYR A 39 1.87 -17.24 -2.46
CA TYR A 39 2.71 -18.44 -2.51
C TYR A 39 4.13 -18.19 -1.98
N GLU A 40 4.54 -16.94 -1.78
CA GLU A 40 5.84 -16.63 -1.20
C GLU A 40 5.80 -16.81 0.33
N PRO A 41 6.72 -17.61 0.92
CA PRO A 41 6.79 -17.76 2.37
C PRO A 41 7.12 -16.41 3.04
N SER A 42 6.21 -15.92 3.88
CA SER A 42 6.49 -14.75 4.71
C SER A 42 7.30 -15.16 5.94
N PRO A 43 8.43 -14.49 6.27
CA PRO A 43 9.17 -14.73 7.51
C PRO A 43 8.33 -14.52 8.77
N ALA A 44 7.22 -13.80 8.66
CA ALA A 44 6.31 -13.50 9.75
C ALA A 44 4.98 -14.29 9.69
N ASP A 45 4.87 -15.30 8.81
CA ASP A 45 3.64 -16.10 8.62
C ASP A 45 2.40 -15.21 8.37
N GLY A 46 2.57 -14.18 7.53
CA GLY A 46 1.52 -13.23 7.17
C GLY A 46 1.24 -12.14 8.22
N MET A 47 1.93 -12.13 9.36
CA MET A 47 1.71 -11.13 10.41
C MET A 47 2.41 -9.81 10.11
N ILE A 48 1.65 -8.76 9.78
CA ILE A 48 2.17 -7.44 9.36
C ILE A 48 2.92 -6.65 10.46
N ALA A 49 2.77 -6.99 11.74
CA ALA A 49 3.33 -6.24 12.88
C ALA A 49 4.41 -7.02 13.68
N ARG A 50 5.15 -7.93 13.03
CA ARG A 50 6.25 -8.68 13.66
C ARG A 50 7.63 -8.30 13.12
N ASP A 51 8.67 -8.61 13.89
CA ASP A 51 10.05 -8.51 13.39
C ASP A 51 10.22 -9.40 12.14
N GLY A 52 10.78 -8.83 11.09
CA GLY A 52 10.89 -9.49 9.78
C GLY A 52 9.62 -9.41 8.91
N ALA A 53 8.53 -8.81 9.40
CA ALA A 53 7.31 -8.58 8.60
C ALA A 53 7.48 -7.44 7.60
N VAL A 54 8.27 -6.42 7.95
CA VAL A 54 8.67 -5.36 7.00
C VAL A 54 9.70 -5.96 6.06
N PRO A 55 9.38 -6.10 4.77
CA PRO A 55 10.30 -6.72 3.84
C PRO A 55 11.51 -5.81 3.57
N LYS A 56 12.66 -6.47 3.37
CA LYS A 56 13.89 -5.78 2.97
C LYS A 56 13.67 -5.17 1.59
N GLY A 57 13.87 -3.85 1.48
CA GLY A 57 13.44 -3.08 0.30
C GLY A 57 13.70 -3.78 -1.03
N GLY A 58 12.64 -3.82 -1.85
CA GLY A 58 12.56 -4.69 -3.02
C GLY A 58 12.10 -3.99 -4.28
N VAL A 59 12.29 -4.66 -5.41
CA VAL A 59 11.59 -4.34 -6.66
C VAL A 59 10.72 -5.52 -7.03
N LEU A 60 9.45 -5.28 -7.35
CA LEU A 60 8.58 -6.32 -7.92
C LEU A 60 8.78 -6.32 -9.43
N LEU A 61 8.99 -7.49 -10.04
CA LEU A 61 9.21 -7.64 -11.48
C LEU A 61 7.97 -8.24 -12.18
N PRO A 62 6.85 -7.51 -12.32
CA PRO A 62 5.69 -7.97 -13.06
C PRO A 62 5.87 -7.75 -14.56
N ARG A 63 5.33 -8.68 -15.37
CA ARG A 63 5.30 -8.56 -16.83
C ARG A 63 4.21 -7.60 -17.27
N GLU A 64 3.05 -7.64 -16.62
CA GLU A 64 1.94 -6.72 -16.88
C GLU A 64 2.06 -5.45 -16.02
N PRO A 65 1.47 -4.33 -16.47
CA PRO A 65 1.39 -3.11 -15.68
C PRO A 65 0.87 -3.35 -14.26
N TYR A 66 1.61 -2.88 -13.26
CA TYR A 66 1.23 -2.94 -11.86
C TYR A 66 1.32 -1.54 -11.26
N ILE A 67 0.23 -1.08 -10.62
CA ILE A 67 0.23 0.11 -9.78
C ILE A 67 -0.08 -0.27 -8.32
N ALA A 68 0.88 -0.03 -7.43
CA ALA A 68 0.72 -0.13 -5.98
C ALA A 68 0.50 1.27 -5.39
N ILE A 69 -0.54 1.45 -4.59
CA ILE A 69 -0.88 2.71 -3.92
C ILE A 69 -0.85 2.49 -2.42
N ASN A 70 -0.12 3.35 -1.71
CA ASN A 70 -0.06 3.34 -0.25
C ASN A 70 -0.27 4.75 0.30
N THR A 71 -0.98 4.86 1.40
CA THR A 71 -1.09 6.03 2.26
C THR A 71 0.15 6.22 3.12
N GLU A 72 0.26 7.36 3.78
CA GLU A 72 1.42 7.67 4.62
C GLU A 72 1.56 6.69 5.80
N SER A 73 0.46 6.20 6.36
CA SER A 73 0.51 5.21 7.46
C SER A 73 1.13 3.87 7.05
N GLU A 74 1.07 3.53 5.76
CA GLU A 74 1.57 2.27 5.18
C GLU A 74 3.02 2.40 4.68
N ASN A 75 3.60 3.60 4.70
CA ASN A 75 4.97 3.81 4.24
C ASN A 75 6.00 2.98 5.02
N ARG A 76 5.64 2.49 6.21
CA ARG A 76 6.54 1.59 6.95
C ARG A 76 6.78 0.27 6.23
N GLY A 77 5.75 -0.23 5.57
CA GLY A 77 5.77 -1.49 4.87
C GLY A 77 5.97 -1.29 3.38
N ALA A 78 5.51 -0.19 2.77
CA ALA A 78 5.71 0.15 1.35
C ALA A 78 7.18 0.48 0.95
N ASN A 79 8.10 -0.45 1.23
CA ASN A 79 9.54 -0.30 1.12
C ASN A 79 10.05 -0.67 -0.28
N TRP A 80 9.34 -0.25 -1.32
CA TRP A 80 9.79 -0.43 -2.70
C TRP A 80 11.05 0.41 -2.96
N MET A 81 12.03 -0.17 -3.65
CA MET A 81 13.28 0.49 -4.04
C MET A 81 13.05 1.52 -5.17
N GLY A 82 11.96 1.39 -5.93
CA GLY A 82 11.60 2.27 -7.02
C GLY A 82 10.53 1.67 -7.94
N ASP A 83 10.16 2.44 -8.97
CA ASP A 83 9.28 2.05 -10.07
C ASP A 83 10.05 1.82 -11.38
N SER A 84 9.39 1.32 -12.43
CA SER A 84 10.05 0.90 -13.68
C SER A 84 9.13 0.82 -14.90
N ASP A 85 9.71 1.07 -16.08
CA ASP A 85 9.09 0.99 -17.42
C ASP A 85 9.61 -0.14 -18.29
N LEU A 86 10.50 -0.98 -17.76
CA LEU A 86 11.08 -2.05 -18.54
C LEU A 86 10.00 -3.06 -18.97
N PRO A 87 10.11 -3.66 -20.16
CA PRO A 87 9.08 -4.54 -20.71
C PRO A 87 8.65 -5.69 -19.78
N ASP A 88 9.58 -6.27 -19.01
CA ASP A 88 9.30 -7.35 -18.05
C ASP A 88 9.40 -6.88 -16.59
N TYR A 89 9.29 -5.57 -16.38
CA TYR A 89 9.29 -4.94 -15.06
C TYR A 89 8.50 -3.63 -15.16
N LYS A 90 7.17 -3.76 -15.29
CA LYS A 90 6.21 -2.65 -15.43
C LYS A 90 5.56 -2.33 -14.08
N PHE A 91 6.20 -1.50 -13.28
CA PHE A 91 5.74 -1.24 -11.91
C PHE A 91 5.65 0.26 -11.62
N ARG A 92 4.66 0.65 -10.81
CA ARG A 92 4.52 1.96 -10.18
C ARG A 92 4.21 1.82 -8.71
N THR A 93 4.81 2.69 -7.92
CA THR A 93 4.50 2.87 -6.51
C THR A 93 4.09 4.31 -6.28
N TYR A 94 2.87 4.52 -5.77
CA TYR A 94 2.34 5.82 -5.40
C TYR A 94 2.16 5.88 -3.90
N GLN A 95 2.63 6.98 -3.31
CA GLN A 95 2.51 7.22 -1.88
C GLN A 95 1.73 8.51 -1.64
N ILE A 96 0.60 8.41 -0.95
CA ILE A 96 -0.32 9.51 -0.67
C ILE A 96 0.07 10.16 0.67
N PRO A 97 0.54 11.42 0.67
CA PRO A 97 0.94 12.08 1.90
C PRO A 97 -0.27 12.56 2.72
N GLY A 98 -0.08 12.69 4.04
CA GLY A 98 -1.02 13.32 4.95
C GLY A 98 -2.24 12.47 5.29
N THR A 99 -2.16 11.15 5.13
CA THR A 99 -3.35 10.29 5.19
C THR A 99 -3.05 8.86 5.65
N SER A 100 -4.08 8.11 6.03
CA SER A 100 -3.98 6.76 6.63
C SER A 100 -4.85 5.72 5.94
N HIS A 101 -4.55 4.42 6.08
CA HIS A 101 -5.42 3.34 5.56
C HIS A 101 -6.90 3.60 5.85
N ASP A 102 -7.15 4.00 7.09
CA ASP A 102 -8.44 4.37 7.64
C ASP A 102 -8.80 5.82 7.25
N ALA A 103 -9.96 6.00 6.63
CA ALA A 103 -10.58 7.27 6.29
C ALA A 103 -12.06 7.29 6.69
N PHE A 104 -12.65 8.48 6.73
CA PHE A 104 -14.05 8.65 7.15
C PHE A 104 -15.00 7.76 6.34
N TYR A 105 -14.83 7.74 5.01
CA TYR A 105 -15.63 6.88 4.14
C TYR A 105 -15.53 5.40 4.50
N ASN A 106 -14.32 4.82 4.56
CA ASN A 106 -14.18 3.37 4.74
C ASN A 106 -14.39 2.90 6.18
N MET A 107 -14.27 3.77 7.17
CA MET A 107 -14.54 3.42 8.57
C MET A 107 -15.99 3.62 8.97
N ILE A 108 -16.61 4.70 8.47
CA ILE A 108 -17.92 5.17 8.95
C ILE A 108 -18.94 5.03 7.84
N THR A 109 -18.82 5.82 6.77
CA THR A 109 -19.86 5.93 5.73
C THR A 109 -20.16 4.60 5.04
N TYR A 110 -19.14 3.81 4.70
CA TYR A 110 -19.29 2.54 3.99
C TYR A 110 -20.08 1.51 4.79
N TYR A 111 -19.96 1.53 6.10
CA TYR A 111 -20.65 0.61 6.99
C TYR A 111 -22.00 1.17 7.47
N GLU A 112 -22.45 2.36 7.05
CA GLU A 112 -23.72 2.90 7.54
C GLU A 112 -24.93 1.95 7.30
N GLY A 113 -25.90 2.01 8.21
CA GLY A 113 -27.10 1.19 8.15
C GLY A 113 -26.85 -0.26 8.58
N TYR A 114 -27.40 -1.21 7.83
CA TYR A 114 -27.39 -2.62 8.23
C TYR A 114 -25.98 -3.22 8.36
N LEU A 115 -24.99 -2.70 7.62
CA LEU A 115 -23.60 -3.15 7.70
C LEU A 115 -22.97 -2.80 9.05
N HIS A 116 -23.34 -1.67 9.65
CA HIS A 116 -22.89 -1.25 10.97
C HIS A 116 -23.53 -2.13 12.04
N ASP A 117 -24.83 -2.38 11.92
CA ASP A 117 -25.54 -3.30 12.81
C ASP A 117 -24.96 -4.71 12.75
N ASP A 118 -24.66 -5.22 11.56
CA ASP A 118 -24.00 -6.50 11.36
C ASP A 118 -22.59 -6.53 11.98
N ALA A 119 -21.79 -5.48 11.75
CA ALA A 119 -20.45 -5.39 12.34
C ALA A 119 -20.52 -5.38 13.88
N LYS A 120 -21.47 -4.65 14.44
CA LYS A 120 -21.72 -4.60 15.88
C LYS A 120 -22.19 -5.95 16.44
N ASN A 121 -23.13 -6.62 15.77
CA ASN A 121 -23.63 -7.93 16.17
C ASN A 121 -22.55 -9.02 16.14
N ASN A 122 -21.55 -8.87 15.27
CA ASN A 122 -20.41 -9.79 15.14
C ASN A 122 -19.15 -9.34 15.92
N CYS A 123 -19.26 -8.32 16.79
CA CYS A 123 -18.14 -7.79 17.57
C CYS A 123 -16.94 -7.30 16.72
N CYS A 124 -17.19 -6.88 15.47
CA CYS A 124 -16.21 -6.36 14.54
C CYS A 124 -16.49 -4.90 14.10
N GLU A 125 -17.25 -4.16 14.92
CA GLU A 125 -17.46 -2.72 14.74
C GLU A 125 -16.12 -1.98 14.61
N LEU A 126 -15.94 -1.26 13.49
CA LEU A 126 -14.77 -0.43 13.27
C LEU A 126 -14.78 0.76 14.23
N LYS A 127 -13.67 0.96 14.93
CA LYS A 127 -13.49 2.08 15.86
C LYS A 127 -12.21 2.81 15.53
N PHE A 128 -12.31 4.11 15.33
CA PHE A 128 -11.14 4.95 15.22
C PHE A 128 -10.50 5.11 16.59
N SER A 129 -9.21 4.78 16.69
CA SER A 129 -8.44 4.84 17.93
C SER A 129 -7.40 5.96 17.95
N GLY A 130 -7.41 6.83 16.93
CA GLY A 130 -6.50 7.97 16.85
C GLY A 130 -6.84 9.07 17.86
N CYS A 131 -5.84 9.84 18.28
CA CYS A 131 -5.98 10.88 19.30
C CYS A 131 -6.88 12.06 18.89
N GLN A 132 -7.16 12.20 17.58
CA GLN A 132 -8.04 13.21 17.03
C GLN A 132 -9.53 12.91 17.27
N GLY A 133 -9.88 11.68 17.64
CA GLY A 133 -11.26 11.26 17.92
C GLY A 133 -12.09 10.86 16.70
N GLU A 134 -11.72 11.32 15.50
CA GLU A 134 -12.40 10.97 14.24
C GLU A 134 -11.38 10.71 13.11
N PRO A 135 -11.70 9.81 12.15
CA PRO A 135 -10.87 9.56 10.97
C PRO A 135 -10.75 10.78 10.06
N LEU A 136 -9.69 10.82 9.26
CA LEU A 136 -9.53 11.83 8.21
C LEU A 136 -10.51 11.56 7.06
N ASP A 137 -11.19 12.60 6.58
CA ASP A 137 -12.03 12.54 5.38
C ASP A 137 -11.21 12.87 4.12
N THR A 138 -10.28 11.96 3.80
CA THR A 138 -9.41 12.13 2.63
C THR A 138 -10.12 11.57 1.39
N PRO A 139 -10.21 12.34 0.29
CA PRO A 139 -10.99 11.92 -0.88
C PRO A 139 -10.19 10.97 -1.79
N TYR A 140 -10.03 9.72 -1.34
CA TYR A 140 -9.24 8.69 -2.05
C TYR A 140 -9.79 8.33 -3.42
N GLU A 141 -11.09 8.51 -3.64
CA GLU A 141 -11.80 8.10 -4.85
C GLU A 141 -11.16 8.74 -6.08
N TYR A 142 -10.76 10.01 -6.00
CA TYR A 142 -10.10 10.69 -7.11
C TYR A 142 -8.73 10.10 -7.42
N ILE A 143 -7.98 9.70 -6.39
CA ILE A 143 -6.65 9.12 -6.53
C ILE A 143 -6.75 7.72 -7.14
N PHE A 144 -7.64 6.88 -6.59
CA PHE A 144 -7.88 5.53 -7.10
C PHE A 144 -8.44 5.55 -8.52
N HIS A 145 -9.36 6.45 -8.83
CA HIS A 145 -9.88 6.61 -10.18
C HIS A 145 -8.79 7.03 -11.17
N ALA A 146 -7.91 7.97 -10.79
CA ALA A 146 -6.79 8.38 -11.63
C ALA A 146 -5.80 7.24 -11.86
N ALA A 147 -5.45 6.48 -10.81
CA ALA A 147 -4.56 5.33 -10.92
C ALA A 147 -5.16 4.23 -11.80
N LEU A 148 -6.45 3.90 -11.60
CA LEU A 148 -7.15 2.92 -12.42
C LEU A 148 -7.20 3.36 -13.89
N ARG A 149 -7.51 4.62 -14.17
CA ARG A 149 -7.47 5.18 -15.54
C ARG A 149 -6.07 5.01 -16.15
N ASN A 150 -5.02 5.35 -15.41
CA ASN A 150 -3.65 5.24 -15.90
C ASN A 150 -3.23 3.79 -16.12
N LEU A 151 -3.70 2.85 -15.29
CA LEU A 151 -3.53 1.42 -15.51
C LEU A 151 -4.20 1.00 -16.82
N PHE A 152 -5.45 1.39 -17.05
CA PHE A 152 -6.16 1.09 -18.31
C PHE A 152 -5.41 1.60 -19.55
N VAL A 153 -4.91 2.83 -19.50
CA VAL A 153 -4.12 3.42 -20.58
C VAL A 153 -2.82 2.63 -20.79
N TRP A 154 -2.12 2.26 -19.71
CA TRP A 154 -0.89 1.48 -19.81
C TRP A 154 -1.13 0.11 -20.42
N VAL A 155 -2.20 -0.57 -20.00
CA VAL A 155 -2.59 -1.87 -20.52
C VAL A 155 -2.98 -1.79 -21.99
N ARG A 156 -3.87 -0.86 -22.37
CA ARG A 156 -4.48 -0.86 -23.71
C ARG A 156 -3.64 -0.17 -24.77
N GLU A 157 -2.90 0.85 -24.37
CA GLU A 157 -2.18 1.74 -25.30
C GLU A 157 -0.66 1.60 -25.15
N GLY A 158 -0.18 0.87 -24.14
CA GLY A 158 1.25 0.72 -23.87
C GLY A 158 1.90 1.98 -23.31
N VAL A 159 1.13 2.99 -22.91
CA VAL A 159 1.63 4.26 -22.38
C VAL A 159 1.82 4.16 -20.86
N PRO A 160 3.05 4.20 -20.33
CA PRO A 160 3.28 4.02 -18.90
C PRO A 160 2.55 5.05 -18.04
N ALA A 161 2.04 4.59 -16.90
CA ALA A 161 1.46 5.49 -15.91
C ALA A 161 2.53 6.49 -15.41
N PRO A 162 2.16 7.72 -14.97
CA PRO A 162 3.14 8.70 -14.51
C PRO A 162 4.00 8.19 -13.35
N HIS A 163 5.22 8.68 -13.19
CA HIS A 163 6.03 8.41 -12.00
C HIS A 163 5.57 9.29 -10.83
N GLY A 164 5.68 8.78 -9.61
CA GLY A 164 5.41 9.51 -8.37
C GLY A 164 6.65 9.55 -7.48
N PRO A 165 7.02 10.71 -6.90
CA PRO A 165 8.12 10.74 -5.95
C PRO A 165 7.75 9.95 -4.69
N LYS A 166 8.67 9.10 -4.23
CA LYS A 166 8.53 8.42 -2.94
C LYS A 166 8.55 9.46 -1.80
N ILE A 167 7.67 9.29 -0.82
CA ILE A 167 7.74 10.03 0.43
C ILE A 167 9.07 9.67 1.10
N HIS A 168 9.88 10.69 1.39
CA HIS A 168 11.19 10.46 2.00
C HIS A 168 11.02 10.19 3.48
N THR A 169 11.38 9.00 3.90
CA THR A 169 11.15 8.52 5.24
C THR A 169 12.46 8.14 5.95
N VAL A 170 12.61 8.44 7.26
CA VAL A 170 13.78 8.01 8.07
C VAL A 170 13.37 7.36 9.40
N PRO A 171 14.12 6.37 9.92
CA PRO A 171 13.78 5.72 11.19
C PRO A 171 13.55 6.72 12.33
N ALA A 172 12.46 6.54 13.08
CA ALA A 172 12.14 7.35 14.25
C ALA A 172 13.22 7.28 15.31
N GLY A 173 13.52 8.42 15.92
CA GLY A 173 14.14 8.48 17.23
C GLY A 173 13.15 8.19 18.37
N PRO A 174 13.66 7.94 19.59
CA PRO A 174 12.83 7.73 20.79
C PRO A 174 11.83 8.86 21.10
N GLY A 175 12.07 10.09 20.62
CA GLY A 175 11.19 11.24 20.84
C GLY A 175 10.08 11.40 19.80
N ASP A 176 10.09 10.60 18.72
CA ASP A 176 9.13 10.73 17.62
C ASP A 176 7.89 9.85 17.79
N PHE A 177 7.84 8.99 18.81
CA PHE A 177 6.68 8.16 19.13
C PHE A 177 5.57 8.99 19.76
N ASP A 178 4.33 8.82 19.31
CA ASP A 178 3.18 9.49 19.94
C ASP A 178 2.89 8.91 21.34
N ALA A 179 2.11 9.65 22.12
CA ALA A 179 1.77 9.33 23.50
C ALA A 179 0.99 8.00 23.68
N LEU A 180 0.48 7.41 22.59
CA LEU A 180 -0.35 6.21 22.66
C LEU A 180 0.44 4.92 22.51
N GLY A 181 1.73 4.97 22.12
CA GLY A 181 2.61 3.80 22.22
C GLY A 181 2.07 2.56 21.49
N LEU A 182 1.16 2.71 20.53
CA LEU A 182 0.58 1.60 19.76
C LEU A 182 1.66 0.82 19.00
N MET A 183 2.84 1.44 18.83
CA MET A 183 4.03 0.85 18.23
C MET A 183 5.17 0.59 19.23
N GLN A 184 4.97 0.75 20.55
CA GLN A 184 6.03 0.53 21.55
C GLN A 184 6.46 -0.95 21.64
N LYS A 185 5.59 -1.87 21.23
CA LYS A 185 5.85 -3.31 21.09
C LYS A 185 6.06 -3.77 19.64
N GLY A 186 5.95 -2.86 18.66
CA GLY A 186 6.23 -3.13 17.25
C GLY A 186 7.65 -2.70 16.87
N PRO A 187 8.15 -3.10 15.69
CA PRO A 187 9.44 -2.64 15.20
C PRO A 187 9.49 -1.11 15.15
N LYS A 188 10.53 -0.52 15.75
CA LYS A 188 10.74 0.92 15.97
C LYS A 188 11.11 1.68 14.69
N MET A 189 10.25 1.63 13.68
CA MET A 189 10.39 2.45 12.47
C MET A 189 9.14 3.30 12.25
N LYS A 190 9.11 4.47 12.89
CA LYS A 190 8.43 5.64 12.31
C LYS A 190 9.34 6.23 11.25
N TYR A 191 8.75 7.06 10.42
CA TYR A 191 9.32 7.55 9.20
C TYR A 191 9.08 9.06 9.14
N GLU A 192 10.13 9.88 9.30
CA GLU A 192 9.99 11.34 9.22
C GLU A 192 10.03 11.83 7.77
N ASN A 193 9.00 12.58 7.36
CA ASN A 193 9.01 13.33 6.12
C ASN A 193 9.99 14.51 6.20
N ARG A 194 11.14 14.40 5.53
CA ARG A 194 12.12 15.50 5.45
C ARG A 194 11.61 16.74 4.72
N LYS A 195 10.52 16.60 3.97
CA LYS A 195 9.84 17.67 3.24
C LYS A 195 8.37 17.63 3.61
N ASP A 196 7.73 18.80 3.72
CA ASP A 196 6.28 18.88 3.84
C ASP A 196 5.58 18.36 2.57
N VAL A 197 4.26 18.27 2.59
CA VAL A 197 3.43 17.83 1.45
C VAL A 197 3.62 18.69 0.18
N PHE A 198 4.36 19.80 0.26
CA PHE A 198 4.69 20.71 -0.84
C PHE A 198 6.19 20.71 -1.18
N GLY A 199 6.98 19.78 -0.64
CA GLY A 199 8.39 19.63 -0.96
C GLY A 199 9.34 20.58 -0.21
N ARG A 200 8.85 21.35 0.78
CA ARG A 200 9.69 22.28 1.57
C ARG A 200 10.34 21.54 2.74
N ARG A 201 11.64 21.75 2.94
CA ARG A 201 12.34 21.17 4.11
C ARG A 201 11.71 21.68 5.41
N LYS A 202 11.41 20.76 6.33
CA LYS A 202 11.13 21.12 7.73
C LYS A 202 12.44 21.66 8.34
N LYS A 203 12.35 22.81 9.01
CA LYS A 203 13.47 23.46 9.71
C LYS A 203 13.79 22.72 10.99
#